data_AF-A0A920JMU4-F1
#
_entry.id   AF-A0A920JMU4-F1
#
_cell.length_a   1.000
_cell.length_b   1.000
_cell.length_c   1.000
_cell.angle_alpha   90.00
_cell.angle_beta   90.00
_cell.angle_gamma   90.00
#
_symmetry.space_group_name_H-M   'P 1'
#
loop_
_entity.id
_entity.type
_entity.pdbx_description
1 polymer ?
#
loop_
_entity_poly.entity_id
_entity_poly.type
_entity_poly.pdbx_seq_one_letter_code
_entity_poly.pdbx_strand_id
1 'polypeptide(L)'
;MKKLIFGYGETGKAVEQFFINNKIDFEIYDDNISDFNRDITDNLMEFDEVIISPGIPPDNLLLSKIKSQNLNISTDLDLFFRYNEKKYKNYWNNWNKWQNIICKYS
;
A
#
# COMPACT_ATOMS: atom_id res chain seq x y z
N MET A 1 -12.75 8.96 1.82
CA MET A 1 -11.84 8.19 0.95
C MET A 1 -11.61 6.85 1.61
N LYS A 2 -12.01 5.77 0.96
CA LYS A 2 -12.09 4.41 1.50
C LYS A 2 -11.08 3.52 0.78
N LYS A 3 -10.30 2.75 1.53
CA LYS A 3 -9.25 1.88 1.01
C LYS A 3 -9.66 0.41 1.11
N LEU A 4 -9.13 -0.43 0.24
CA LEU A 4 -9.31 -1.89 0.32
C LEU A 4 -7.96 -2.55 0.60
N ILE A 5 -7.88 -3.39 1.63
CA ILE A 5 -6.76 -4.30 1.87
C ILE A 5 -7.09 -5.64 1.25
N PHE A 6 -6.35 -6.03 0.20
CA PHE A 6 -6.55 -7.26 -0.55
C PHE A 6 -5.49 -8.31 -0.15
N GLY A 7 -5.92 -9.26 0.67
CA GLY A 7 -5.09 -10.27 1.33
C GLY A 7 -4.71 -9.86 2.76
N TYR A 8 -5.15 -10.64 3.74
CA TYR A 8 -5.03 -10.40 5.17
C TYR A 8 -4.06 -11.36 5.88
N GLY A 9 -2.91 -11.60 5.24
CA GLY A 9 -1.74 -12.20 5.89
C GLY A 9 -1.01 -11.21 6.81
N GLU A 10 0.24 -11.51 7.15
CA GLU A 10 1.07 -10.63 8.01
C GLU A 10 1.23 -9.21 7.42
N THR A 11 1.42 -9.11 6.10
CA THR A 11 1.44 -7.81 5.40
C THR A 11 0.12 -7.06 5.52
N GLY A 12 -1.02 -7.75 5.38
CA GLY A 12 -2.34 -7.12 5.49
C GLY A 12 -2.62 -6.55 6.88
N LYS A 13 -2.23 -7.28 7.93
CA LYS A 13 -2.31 -6.81 9.33
C LYS A 13 -1.42 -5.60 9.58
N ALA A 14 -0.21 -5.58 9.00
CA ALA A 14 0.68 -4.42 9.12
C ALA A 14 0.08 -3.17 8.45
N VAL A 15 -0.54 -3.33 7.29
CA VAL A 15 -1.26 -2.25 6.59
C VAL A 15 -2.49 -1.79 7.38
N GLU A 16 -3.25 -2.71 7.96
CA GLU A 16 -4.38 -2.39 8.85
C GLU A 16 -3.94 -1.51 10.03
N GLN A 17 -2.93 -1.95 10.78
CA GLN A 17 -2.40 -1.18 11.90
C GLN A 17 -1.94 0.21 11.45
N PHE A 18 -1.30 0.29 10.30
CA PHE A 18 -0.89 1.55 9.70
C PHE A 18 -2.10 2.45 9.38
N PHE A 19 -3.17 1.93 8.78
CA PHE A 19 -4.38 2.70 8.48
C PHE A 19 -5.11 3.16 9.74
N ILE A 20 -5.21 2.31 10.77
CA ILE A 20 -5.77 2.68 12.08
C ILE A 20 -4.99 3.85 12.68
N ASN A 21 -3.66 3.76 12.72
CA ASN A 21 -2.80 4.80 13.29
C ASN A 21 -2.89 6.14 12.54
N ASN A 22 -3.18 6.10 11.24
CA ASN A 22 -3.35 7.27 10.39
C ASN A 22 -4.81 7.72 10.23
N LYS A 23 -5.76 7.07 10.90
CA LYS A 23 -7.22 7.35 10.82
C LYS A 23 -7.76 7.30 9.39
N ILE A 24 -7.30 6.32 8.62
CA ILE A 24 -7.74 6.07 7.24
C ILE A 24 -8.90 5.08 7.30
N ASP A 25 -9.95 5.32 6.51
CA ASP A 25 -11.09 4.40 6.40
C ASP A 25 -10.74 3.27 5.43
N PHE A 26 -11.01 2.03 5.82
CA PHE A 26 -10.63 0.85 5.04
C PHE A 26 -11.57 -0.33 5.24
N GLU A 27 -11.52 -1.23 4.27
CA GLU A 27 -12.11 -2.57 4.37
C GLU A 27 -11.05 -3.63 4.06
N ILE A 28 -11.28 -4.83 4.58
CA ILE A 28 -10.41 -5.99 4.37
C ILE A 28 -11.15 -7.01 3.51
N TYR A 29 -10.43 -7.60 2.57
CA TYR A 29 -10.88 -8.74 1.79
C TYR A 29 -9.79 -9.82 1.75
N ASP A 30 -10.17 -11.07 2.03
CA ASP A 30 -9.31 -12.24 1.88
C ASP A 30 -10.14 -13.48 1.50
N ASP A 31 -9.80 -14.10 0.37
CA ASP A 31 -10.47 -15.29 -0.16
C ASP A 31 -10.46 -16.47 0.83
N ASN A 32 -9.47 -16.55 1.72
CA ASN A 32 -9.24 -17.69 2.61
C ASN A 32 -9.82 -17.50 4.01
N ILE A 33 -10.38 -16.33 4.34
CA ILE A 33 -10.89 -16.01 5.67
C ILE A 33 -12.37 -15.70 5.54
N SER A 34 -13.22 -16.54 6.14
CA SER A 34 -14.69 -16.44 6.03
C SER A 34 -15.23 -15.05 6.36
N ASP A 35 -14.66 -14.40 7.38
CA ASP A 35 -15.12 -13.11 7.88
C ASP A 35 -14.74 -11.95 6.94
N PHE A 36 -13.78 -12.19 6.04
CA PHE A 36 -13.29 -11.21 5.05
C PHE A 36 -13.55 -11.64 3.60
N ASN A 37 -14.22 -12.77 3.37
CA ASN A 37 -14.60 -13.25 2.05
C ASN A 37 -16.04 -12.84 1.72
N ARG A 38 -16.31 -11.53 1.76
CA ARG A 38 -17.60 -10.98 1.29
C ARG A 38 -17.50 -10.61 -0.18
N ASP A 39 -18.60 -10.74 -0.92
CA ASP A 39 -18.62 -10.27 -2.30
C ASP A 39 -18.48 -8.74 -2.33
N ILE A 40 -17.33 -8.28 -2.82
CA ILE A 40 -17.02 -6.86 -3.02
C ILE A 40 -17.15 -6.43 -4.48
N THR A 41 -17.47 -7.34 -5.40
CA THR A 41 -17.35 -7.10 -6.85
C THR A 41 -18.23 -5.96 -7.35
N ASP A 42 -19.43 -5.83 -6.79
CA ASP A 42 -20.37 -4.75 -7.11
C ASP A 42 -19.98 -3.38 -6.51
N ASN A 43 -19.17 -3.40 -5.44
CA ASN A 43 -18.81 -2.20 -4.66
C ASN A 43 -17.35 -1.77 -4.87
N LEU A 44 -16.64 -2.36 -5.84
CA LEU A 44 -15.23 -2.04 -6.11
C LEU A 44 -15.00 -0.55 -6.40
N MET A 45 -15.99 0.13 -7.00
CA MET A 45 -15.93 1.57 -7.29
C MET A 45 -16.09 2.47 -6.05
N GLU A 46 -16.45 1.92 -4.89
CA GLU A 46 -16.49 2.69 -3.63
C GLU A 46 -15.10 2.94 -3.06
N PHE A 47 -14.09 2.18 -3.50
CA PHE A 47 -12.72 2.29 -3.02
C PHE A 47 -11.91 3.22 -3.89
N ASP A 48 -11.18 4.13 -3.26
CA ASP A 48 -10.26 5.02 -3.97
C ASP A 48 -8.94 4.31 -4.35
N GLU A 49 -8.58 3.27 -3.61
CA GLU A 49 -7.34 2.54 -3.80
C GLU A 49 -7.39 1.15 -3.17
N VAL A 50 -6.76 0.19 -3.84
CA VAL A 50 -6.60 -1.19 -3.38
C VAL A 50 -5.13 -1.45 -3.05
N ILE A 51 -4.89 -1.92 -1.82
CA ILE A 51 -3.57 -2.29 -1.33
C ILE A 51 -3.47 -3.81 -1.43
N ILE A 52 -2.59 -4.30 -2.28
CA ILE A 52 -2.42 -5.72 -2.53
C ILE A 52 -1.25 -6.25 -1.71
N SER A 53 -1.50 -7.31 -0.96
CA SER A 53 -0.45 -8.09 -0.32
C SER A 53 0.35 -8.87 -1.37
N PRO A 54 1.70 -8.90 -1.30
CA PRO A 54 2.54 -9.59 -2.28
C PRO A 54 2.31 -11.11 -2.35
N GLY A 55 1.66 -11.69 -1.34
CA GLY A 55 1.30 -13.11 -1.33
C GLY A 55 0.11 -13.48 -2.22
N ILE A 56 -0.61 -12.49 -2.77
CA ILE A 56 -1.72 -12.72 -3.68
C ILE A 56 -1.19 -13.15 -5.04
N PRO A 57 -1.65 -14.29 -5.59
CA PRO A 57 -1.15 -14.78 -6.85
C PRO A 57 -1.66 -13.91 -8.01
N PRO A 58 -0.84 -13.68 -9.05
CA PRO A 58 -1.13 -12.71 -10.11
C PRO A 58 -2.29 -13.13 -11.03
N ASP A 59 -2.63 -14.42 -11.05
CA ASP A 59 -3.73 -15.04 -11.78
C ASP A 59 -5.06 -15.02 -11.01
N ASN A 60 -5.10 -14.38 -9.84
CA ASN A 60 -6.35 -14.20 -9.10
C ASN A 60 -7.40 -13.48 -9.96
N LEU A 61 -8.58 -14.10 -10.09
CA LEU A 61 -9.67 -13.61 -10.94
C LEU A 61 -10.17 -12.23 -10.50
N LEU A 62 -10.26 -12.00 -9.19
CA LEU A 62 -10.72 -10.73 -8.64
C LEU A 62 -9.66 -9.64 -8.82
N LEU A 63 -8.38 -9.97 -8.65
CA LEU A 63 -7.29 -9.05 -9.00
C LEU A 63 -7.35 -8.61 -10.47
N SER A 64 -7.64 -9.53 -11.39
CA SER A 64 -7.81 -9.21 -12.80
C SER A 64 -8.98 -8.26 -13.04
N LYS A 65 -10.10 -8.45 -12.33
CA LYS A 65 -11.24 -7.52 -12.35
C LYS A 65 -10.85 -6.13 -11.82
N ILE A 66 -10.17 -6.06 -10.68
CA ILE A 66 -9.72 -4.79 -10.08
C ILE A 66 -8.81 -4.02 -11.06
N LYS A 67 -7.86 -4.71 -11.69
CA LYS A 67 -6.98 -4.12 -12.72
C LYS A 67 -7.78 -3.58 -13.93
N SER A 68 -8.87 -4.26 -14.32
CA SER A 68 -9.71 -3.82 -15.44
C SER A 68 -10.56 -2.59 -15.14
N GLN A 69 -10.81 -2.28 -13.86
CA GLN A 69 -11.66 -1.15 -13.44
C GLN A 69 -10.91 0.18 -13.28
N ASN A 70 -9.63 0.25 -13.68
CA ASN A 70 -8.79 1.45 -13.58
C ASN A 70 -8.70 2.02 -12.15
N LEU A 71 -8.85 1.17 -11.13
CA LEU A 71 -8.65 1.53 -9.73
C LEU A 71 -7.17 1.71 -9.43
N ASN A 72 -6.85 2.61 -8.51
CA ASN A 72 -5.47 2.76 -8.08
C ASN A 72 -5.04 1.54 -7.28
N ILE A 73 -3.95 0.90 -7.71
CA ILE A 73 -3.41 -0.28 -7.06
C ILE A 73 -2.06 0.08 -6.45
N SER A 74 -1.81 -0.34 -5.22
CA SER A 74 -0.54 -0.15 -4.53
C SER A 74 -0.19 -1.36 -3.68
N THR A 75 1.08 -1.48 -3.32
CA THR A 75 1.58 -2.47 -2.37
C THR A 75 1.88 -1.84 -1.02
N ASP A 76 2.18 -2.68 -0.03
CA ASP A 76 2.73 -2.24 1.26
C ASP A 76 4.04 -1.45 1.11
N LEU A 77 4.90 -1.84 0.15
CA LEU A 77 6.12 -1.09 -0.17
C LEU A 77 5.81 0.28 -0.78
N ASP A 78 4.86 0.37 -1.72
CA ASP A 78 4.45 1.66 -2.29
C ASP A 78 3.90 2.59 -1.21
N LEU A 79 3.12 2.04 -0.28
CA LEU A 79 2.63 2.77 0.88
C LEU A 79 3.79 3.25 1.76
N PHE A 80 4.74 2.37 2.08
CA PHE A 80 5.91 2.70 2.87
C PHE A 80 6.73 3.83 2.24
N PHE A 81 7.02 3.76 0.95
CA PHE A 81 7.79 4.79 0.24
C PHE A 81 7.04 6.13 0.22
N ARG A 82 5.73 6.14 -0.08
CA ARG A 82 4.93 7.37 -0.12
C ARG A 82 4.92 8.10 1.22
N TYR A 83 4.78 7.38 2.32
CA TYR A 83 4.71 8.00 3.64
C TYR A 83 6.08 8.42 4.19
N ASN A 84 7.17 7.81 3.71
CA ASN A 84 8.52 8.15 4.14
C ASN A 84 9.26 9.07 3.14
N GLU A 85 8.64 9.45 2.02
CA GLU A 85 9.29 10.21 0.94
C GLU A 85 9.96 11.50 1.43
N LYS A 86 9.28 12.28 2.27
CA LYS A 86 9.83 13.52 2.86
C LYS A 86 11.07 13.25 3.72
N LYS A 87 11.05 12.16 4.48
CA LYS A 87 12.17 11.74 5.33
C LYS A 87 13.37 11.33 4.47
N TYR A 88 13.14 10.57 3.40
CA TYR A 88 14.19 10.17 2.46
C TYR A 88 14.79 11.34 1.70
N LYS A 89 13.97 12.28 1.21
CA LYS A 89 14.45 13.53 0.58
C LYS A 89 15.37 14.30 1.52
N ASN A 90 15.03 14.39 2.81
CA ASN A 90 15.88 15.04 3.79
C ASN A 90 17.21 14.30 4.02
N TYR A 91 17.20 12.97 4.13
CA TYR A 91 18.45 12.20 4.24
C TYR A 91 19.35 12.41 3.02
N TRP A 92 18.78 12.37 1.82
CA TRP A 92 19.51 12.53 0.57
C TRP A 92 20.14 13.93 0.45
N ASN A 93 19.37 14.98 0.78
CA ASN A 93 19.85 16.36 0.82
C ASN A 93 20.99 16.55 1.83
N ASN A 94 20.86 15.95 3.01
CA ASN A 94 21.91 16.00 4.03
C ASN A 94 23.17 15.27 3.56
N TRP A 95 23.04 14.09 2.95
CA TRP A 95 24.17 13.31 2.46
C TRP A 95 24.95 14.05 1.36
N ASN A 96 24.25 14.67 0.41
CA ASN A 96 24.86 15.51 -0.61
C ASN A 96 25.61 16.72 -0.02
N LYS A 97 25.08 17.31 1.05
CA LYS A 97 25.76 18.39 1.78
C LYS A 97 27.07 17.90 2.40
N TRP A 98 27.08 16.71 3.01
CA TRP A 98 28.28 16.11 3.58
C TRP A 98 29.32 15.75 2.51
N GLN A 99 28.92 15.16 1.39
CA GLN A 99 29.83 14.87 0.27
C GLN A 99 30.50 16.14 -0.26
N ASN A 100 29.72 17.21 -0.46
CA ASN A 100 30.27 18.49 -0.91
C ASN A 100 31.29 19.11 0.08
N ILE A 101 31.09 18.90 1.39
CA ILE A 101 32.06 19.33 2.40
C ILE A 101 33.34 18.50 2.27
N ILE A 102 33.25 17.17 2.25
CA ILE A 102 34.41 16.28 2.15
C ILE A 102 35.23 16.60 0.90
N CYS A 103 34.58 16.70 -0.27
CA CYS A 103 35.26 17.02 -1.53
C CYS A 103 35.89 18.43 -1.56
N LYS A 104 35.43 19.37 -0.74
CA LYS A 104 36.01 20.72 -0.65
C LYS A 104 37.28 20.78 0.18
N TYR A 105 37.49 19.80 1.05
CA TYR A 105 38.66 19.70 1.93
C TYR A 105 39.56 18.50 1.59
N SER A 106 39.36 17.88 0.42
CA SER A 106 40.22 16.85 -0.19
C SER A 106 41.12 17.50 -1.25
#